data_AF-A0A2G2WA93-F1
#
_entry.id   AF-A0A2G2WA93-F1
#
_cell.length_a   1.000
_cell.length_b   1.000
_cell.length_c   1.000
_cell.angle_alpha   90.00
_cell.angle_beta   90.00
_cell.angle_gamma   90.00
#
_symmetry.space_group_name_H-M   'P 1'
#
loop_
_entity.id
_entity.type
_entity.pdbx_description
1 polymer ?
#
loop_
_entity_poly.entity_id
_entity_poly.type
_entity_poly.pdbx_seq_one_letter_code
_entity_poly.pdbx_strand_id
1 'polypeptide(L)'
;MTGGVIVDTGTTLTRFPTDIYIIFRTIFRSEVRDIPMFEYPAEPFDTCYANPDNIELHFPVVKLYFGSVDSSHELVLAQERVVLKIHGLYCLAFIGWKPAFSILGINQLQGVGLTFDTSANTLDFDVDACD
;
A
#
# COMPACT_ATOMS: atom_id res chain seq x y z
N MET A 1 -19.04 2.14 9.75
CA MET A 1 -17.89 1.21 9.68
C MET A 1 -17.05 1.46 10.91
N THR A 2 -16.99 0.53 11.85
CA THR A 2 -15.98 0.52 12.92
C THR A 2 -14.79 -0.28 12.40
N GLY A 3 -13.98 0.33 11.54
CA GLY A 3 -12.77 -0.27 11.00
C GLY A 3 -11.58 0.54 11.49
N GLY A 4 -10.80 -0.02 12.41
CA GLY A 4 -9.51 0.55 12.81
C GLY A 4 -8.41 0.13 11.85
N VAL A 5 -7.33 0.89 11.83
CA VAL A 5 -6.07 0.52 11.16
C VAL A 5 -5.04 0.24 12.25
N ILE A 6 -4.39 -0.92 12.18
CA ILE A 6 -3.24 -1.24 13.02
C ILE A 6 -1.98 -0.88 12.25
N VAL A 7 -1.06 -0.13 12.85
CA VAL A 7 0.29 0.08 12.32
C VAL A 7 1.17 -1.02 12.88
N ASP A 8 1.70 -1.88 12.02
CA ASP A 8 2.38 -3.11 12.44
C ASP A 8 3.66 -3.35 11.62
N THR A 9 4.81 -3.24 12.28
CA THR A 9 6.12 -3.51 11.68
C THR A 9 6.43 -5.01 11.58
N GLY A 10 5.64 -5.88 12.23
CA GLY A 10 5.75 -7.34 12.14
C GLY A 10 5.01 -7.93 10.93
N THR A 11 4.14 -7.15 10.28
CA THR A 11 3.41 -7.56 9.08
C THR A 11 4.05 -6.95 7.83
N THR A 12 4.41 -7.80 6.87
CA THR A 12 5.13 -7.39 5.65
C THR A 12 4.30 -6.46 4.75
N LEU A 13 3.09 -6.87 4.36
CA LEU A 13 2.23 -6.16 3.40
C LEU A 13 1.03 -5.55 4.10
N THR A 14 0.60 -4.37 3.66
CA THR A 14 -0.68 -3.80 4.11
C THR A 14 -1.83 -4.75 3.79
N ARG A 15 -2.71 -4.95 4.78
CA ARG A 15 -3.87 -5.83 4.67
C ARG A 15 -5.14 -5.03 4.79
N PHE A 16 -6.06 -5.21 3.84
CA PHE A 16 -7.40 -4.67 3.91
C PHE A 16 -8.43 -5.79 4.08
N PRO A 17 -9.56 -5.55 4.76
CA PRO A 17 -10.72 -6.43 4.67
C PRO A 17 -11.01 -6.78 3.20
N THR A 18 -11.33 -8.05 2.92
CA THR A 18 -11.41 -8.57 1.54
C THR A 18 -12.28 -7.72 0.62
N ASP A 19 -13.43 -7.22 1.09
CA ASP A 19 -14.34 -6.35 0.34
C ASP A 19 -13.69 -5.01 -0.04
N ILE A 20 -13.02 -4.36 0.92
CA ILE A 20 -12.26 -3.12 0.69
C ILE A 20 -11.10 -3.37 -0.28
N TYR A 21 -10.36 -4.46 -0.08
CA TYR A 21 -9.26 -4.83 -0.96
C TYR A 21 -9.71 -5.04 -2.41
N ILE A 22 -10.85 -5.70 -2.63
CA ILE A 22 -11.38 -5.94 -3.97
C ILE A 22 -11.69 -4.61 -4.69
N ILE A 23 -12.27 -3.64 -3.98
CA ILE A 23 -12.56 -2.31 -4.54
C ILE A 23 -11.25 -1.59 -4.86
N PHE A 24 -10.33 -1.54 -3.88
CA PHE A 24 -9.03 -0.90 -4.02
C PHE A 24 -8.22 -1.47 -5.20
N ARG A 25 -8.04 -2.80 -5.27
CA ARG A 25 -7.25 -3.45 -6.33
C ARG A 25 -7.89 -3.24 -7.71
N THR A 26 -9.23 -3.20 -7.79
CA THR A 26 -9.94 -2.99 -9.05
C THR A 26 -9.66 -1.60 -9.60
N ILE A 27 -9.75 -0.58 -8.74
CA ILE A 27 -9.43 0.81 -9.11
C ILE A 27 -7.95 0.95 -9.45
N PHE A 28 -7.06 0.38 -8.64
CA PHE A 28 -5.63 0.42 -8.92
C PHE A 28 -5.31 -0.13 -10.32
N ARG A 29 -5.90 -1.28 -10.67
CA ARG A 29 -5.74 -1.90 -12.00
C ARG A 29 -6.30 -1.04 -13.14
N SER A 30 -7.37 -0.27 -12.93
CA SER A 30 -7.90 0.61 -13.99
C SER A 30 -7.03 1.84 -14.24
N GLU A 31 -6.26 2.27 -13.23
CA GLU A 31 -5.33 3.40 -13.36
C GLU A 31 -3.98 2.99 -13.98
N VAL A 32 -3.62 1.70 -13.95
CA VAL A 32 -2.44 1.17 -14.67
C VAL A 32 -2.83 0.83 -16.11
N ARG A 33 -2.62 1.76 -17.05
CA ARG A 33 -3.09 1.62 -18.44
C ARG A 33 -2.10 0.97 -19.40
N ASP A 34 -0.81 1.22 -19.23
CA ASP A 34 0.21 0.93 -20.25
C ASP A 34 1.22 -0.15 -19.83
N ILE A 35 0.94 -0.87 -18.74
CA ILE A 35 1.82 -1.92 -18.22
C ILE A 35 1.09 -3.26 -18.29
N PRO A 36 1.63 -4.26 -19.00
CA PRO A 36 0.96 -5.55 -19.14
C PRO A 36 0.85 -6.24 -17.79
N MET A 37 -0.38 -6.55 -17.38
CA MET A 37 -0.63 -7.34 -16.19
C MET A 37 -0.25 -8.81 -16.44
N PHE A 38 0.46 -9.41 -15.49
CA PHE A 38 0.83 -10.82 -15.51
C PHE A 38 -0.36 -11.69 -15.11
N GLU A 39 -0.66 -12.73 -15.91
CA GLU A 39 -1.87 -13.53 -15.74
C GLU A 39 -1.85 -14.45 -14.51
N TYR A 40 -0.67 -14.91 -14.09
CA TYR A 40 -0.52 -15.96 -13.08
C TYR A 40 0.41 -15.55 -11.93
N PRO A 41 0.07 -14.50 -11.16
CA PRO A 41 0.90 -14.06 -10.05
C PRO A 41 0.99 -15.17 -8.98
N ALA A 42 2.15 -15.25 -8.33
CA ALA A 42 2.36 -16.17 -7.21
C ALA A 42 1.72 -15.63 -5.94
N GLU A 43 1.14 -16.51 -5.12
CA GLU A 43 0.63 -16.13 -3.80
C GLU A 43 1.72 -15.47 -2.93
N PRO A 44 1.38 -14.47 -2.09
CA PRO A 44 0.02 -13.97 -1.82
C PRO A 44 -0.48 -12.89 -2.81
N PHE A 45 0.27 -12.60 -3.88
CA PHE A 45 -0.07 -11.53 -4.80
C PHE A 45 -1.11 -11.98 -5.83
N ASP A 46 -2.04 -11.09 -6.16
CA ASP A 46 -3.07 -11.32 -7.20
C ASP A 46 -3.04 -10.30 -8.34
N THR A 47 -2.16 -9.31 -8.23
CA THR A 47 -2.01 -8.20 -9.17
C THR A 47 -0.52 -7.95 -9.33
N CYS A 48 0.05 -8.43 -10.45
CA CYS A 48 1.44 -8.19 -10.82
C CYS A 48 1.53 -7.73 -12.27
N TYR A 49 2.59 -7.01 -12.60
CA TYR A 49 2.85 -6.48 -13.93
C TYR A 49 4.22 -6.92 -14.43
N ALA A 50 4.34 -7.17 -15.73
CA ALA A 50 5.59 -7.51 -16.38
C ALA A 50 6.25 -6.26 -16.98
N ASN A 51 7.58 -6.26 -17.02
CA ASN A 51 8.38 -5.22 -17.67
C ASN A 51 9.33 -5.84 -18.72
N PRO A 52 8.79 -6.41 -19.81
CA PRO A 52 9.59 -7.17 -20.78
C PRO A 52 10.66 -6.30 -21.46
N ASP A 53 10.36 -5.03 -21.68
CA ASP A 53 11.24 -4.08 -22.36
C ASP A 53 12.23 -3.40 -21.39
N ASN A 54 12.18 -3.73 -20.10
CA ASN A 54 13.03 -3.20 -19.03
C ASN A 54 13.10 -1.66 -19.04
N ILE A 55 11.95 -1.01 -19.23
CA ILE A 55 11.79 0.43 -19.22
C ILE A 55 11.49 0.95 -17.81
N GLU A 56 11.60 2.27 -17.61
CA GLU A 56 11.12 2.90 -16.37
C GLU A 56 9.59 2.78 -16.29
N LEU A 57 9.08 2.30 -15.16
CA LEU A 57 7.66 2.13 -14.91
C LEU A 57 7.17 3.14 -13.88
N HIS A 58 6.00 3.70 -14.11
CA HIS A 58 5.31 4.56 -13.15
C HIS A 58 4.00 3.90 -12.74
N PHE A 59 3.81 3.74 -11.43
CA PHE A 59 2.60 3.21 -10.85
C PHE A 59 1.78 4.33 -10.17
N PRO A 60 0.45 4.16 -10.03
CA PRO A 60 -0.39 5.09 -9.31
C PRO A 60 0.10 5.34 -7.88
N VAL A 61 0.06 6.61 -7.46
CA VAL A 61 0.26 7.01 -6.06
C VAL A 61 -0.96 6.60 -5.24
N VAL A 62 -0.74 6.02 -4.07
CA VAL A 62 -1.80 5.67 -3.12
C VAL A 62 -1.77 6.66 -1.97
N LYS A 63 -2.91 7.28 -1.68
CA LYS A 63 -3.08 8.21 -0.57
C LYS A 63 -4.00 7.59 0.46
N LEU A 64 -3.52 7.48 1.70
CA LEU A 64 -4.32 7.01 2.84
C LEU A 64 -4.67 8.20 3.71
N TYR A 65 -5.96 8.48 3.87
CA TYR A 65 -6.45 9.59 4.68
C TYR A 65 -6.87 9.10 6.05
N PHE A 66 -6.39 9.75 7.11
CA PHE A 66 -6.71 9.42 8.49
C PHE A 66 -7.61 10.49 9.13
N GLY A 67 -8.72 10.06 9.73
CA GLY A 67 -9.72 10.95 10.36
C GLY A 67 -10.62 11.66 9.35
N SER A 68 -10.03 12.54 8.53
CA SER A 68 -10.69 13.43 7.58
C SER A 68 -10.05 13.29 6.19
N VAL A 69 -10.83 13.44 5.11
CA VAL A 69 -10.29 13.42 3.74
C VAL A 69 -9.74 14.80 3.40
N ASP A 70 -8.58 15.11 3.98
CA ASP A 70 -7.83 16.34 3.74
C ASP A 70 -6.33 16.03 3.59
N SER A 71 -5.60 16.95 2.95
CA SER A 71 -4.16 16.78 2.72
C SER A 71 -3.31 16.94 3.98
N SER A 72 -3.86 17.39 5.10
CA SER A 72 -3.11 17.51 6.36
C SER A 72 -2.95 16.19 7.09
N HIS A 73 -3.76 15.19 6.78
CA HIS A 73 -3.74 13.87 7.43
C HIS A 73 -3.61 12.73 6.42
N GLU A 74 -2.87 12.97 5.32
CA GLU A 74 -2.60 11.95 4.30
C GLU A 74 -1.22 11.31 4.47
N LEU A 75 -1.17 9.98 4.36
CA LEU A 75 0.05 9.24 4.09
C LEU A 75 0.13 8.98 2.58
N VAL A 76 1.11 9.60 1.93
CA VAL A 76 1.35 9.46 0.48
C VAL A 76 2.33 8.33 0.23
N LEU A 77 1.89 7.32 -0.50
CA LEU A 77 2.68 6.14 -0.85
C LEU A 77 2.94 6.13 -2.36
N ALA A 78 4.20 6.02 -2.74
CA ALA A 78 4.63 5.95 -4.13
C ALA A 78 5.61 4.78 -4.32
N GLN A 79 5.77 4.38 -5.59
CA GLN A 79 6.80 3.44 -6.04
C GLN A 79 6.88 2.15 -5.19
N GLU A 80 8.01 1.88 -4.54
CA GLU A 80 8.28 0.64 -3.78
C GLU A 80 7.35 0.46 -2.58
N ARG A 81 6.74 1.54 -2.07
CA ARG A 81 5.70 1.48 -1.02
C ARG A 81 4.36 0.99 -1.57
N VAL A 82 4.16 1.03 -2.89
CA VAL A 82 2.90 0.61 -3.55
C VAL A 82 3.07 -0.71 -4.30
N VAL A 83 4.22 -0.94 -4.92
CA VAL A 83 4.49 -2.11 -5.77
C VAL A 83 5.88 -2.67 -5.48
N LEU A 84 5.97 -3.97 -5.23
CA LEU A 84 7.23 -4.67 -4.95
C LEU A 84 7.76 -5.37 -6.20
N LYS A 85 9.08 -5.32 -6.40
CA LYS A 85 9.75 -6.12 -7.43
C LYS A 85 10.06 -7.53 -6.91
N ILE A 86 9.33 -8.54 -7.37
CA ILE A 86 9.46 -9.95 -6.96
C ILE A 86 9.71 -10.82 -8.20
N HIS A 87 10.84 -11.50 -8.24
CA HIS A 87 11.24 -12.39 -9.36
C HIS A 87 11.09 -11.74 -10.76
N GLY A 88 11.39 -10.44 -10.87
CA GLY A 88 11.29 -9.68 -12.13
C GLY A 88 9.89 -9.16 -12.47
N LEU A 89 8.88 -9.46 -11.66
CA LEU A 89 7.54 -8.89 -11.75
C LEU A 89 7.36 -7.75 -10.75
N TYR A 90 6.43 -6.85 -11.05
CA TYR A 90 6.06 -5.71 -10.21
C TYR A 90 4.68 -5.96 -9.60
N CYS A 91 4.61 -6.36 -8.33
CA CYS A 91 3.40 -6.85 -7.67
C CYS A 91 2.83 -5.84 -6.67
N LEU A 92 1.52 -5.62 -6.70
CA LEU A 92 0.81 -4.73 -5.79
C LEU A 92 1.07 -5.13 -4.33
N ALA A 93 1.57 -4.20 -3.52
CA ALA A 93 2.05 -4.45 -2.16
C ALA A 93 0.93 -4.38 -1.10
N PHE A 94 -0.30 -4.69 -1.50
CA PHE A 94 -1.50 -4.71 -0.66
C PHE A 94 -2.21 -6.04 -0.88
N ILE A 95 -2.79 -6.61 0.19
CA ILE A 95 -3.52 -7.88 0.09
C ILE A 95 -4.84 -7.83 0.86
N GLY A 96 -5.78 -8.67 0.45
CA GLY A 96 -7.02 -8.92 1.17
C GLY A 96 -6.83 -9.93 2.30
N TRP A 97 -7.63 -9.81 3.37
CA TRP A 97 -7.69 -10.83 4.41
C TRP A 97 -9.06 -10.90 5.10
N LYS A 98 -9.27 -11.99 5.86
CA LYS A 98 -10.56 -12.31 6.50
C LYS A 98 -10.97 -11.34 7.63
N PRO A 99 -10.05 -10.86 8.49
CA PRO A 99 -10.43 -9.93 9.57
C PRO A 99 -11.03 -8.61 9.06
N ALA A 100 -11.94 -8.04 9.86
CA ALA A 100 -12.68 -6.83 9.54
C ALA A 100 -11.94 -5.52 9.93
N PHE A 101 -10.61 -5.56 9.97
CA PHE A 101 -9.76 -4.40 10.25
C PHE A 101 -8.61 -4.33 9.26
N SER A 102 -7.94 -3.20 9.17
CA SER A 102 -6.79 -3.02 8.27
C SER A 102 -5.48 -3.09 9.03
N ILE A 103 -4.41 -3.53 8.38
CA ILE A 103 -3.03 -3.39 8.87
C ILE A 103 -2.27 -2.53 7.87
N LEU A 104 -1.61 -1.47 8.35
CA LEU A 104 -0.56 -0.75 7.64
C LEU A 104 0.78 -1.45 7.93
N GLY A 105 1.31 -2.16 6.94
CA GLY A 105 2.48 -3.03 7.07
C GLY A 105 3.80 -2.33 6.80
N ILE A 106 4.91 -2.99 7.14
CA ILE A 106 6.26 -2.40 7.07
C ILE A 106 6.67 -1.95 5.66
N ASN A 107 6.20 -2.58 4.59
CA ASN A 107 6.52 -2.12 3.22
C ASN A 107 6.01 -0.71 2.93
N GLN A 108 4.81 -0.37 3.41
CA GLN A 108 4.26 0.98 3.26
C GLN A 108 4.91 2.00 4.21
N LEU A 109 5.55 1.51 5.28
CA LEU A 109 6.19 2.33 6.31
C LEU A 109 7.69 2.54 6.09
N GLN A 110 8.29 1.95 5.03
CA GLN A 110 9.72 2.13 4.78
C GLN A 110 10.05 3.61 4.60
N GLY A 111 11.07 4.11 5.30
CA GLY A 111 11.46 5.53 5.26
C GLY A 111 10.42 6.51 5.83
N VAL A 112 9.34 6.01 6.46
CA VAL A 112 8.34 6.86 7.12
C VAL A 112 8.70 6.96 8.61
N GLY A 113 8.95 8.18 9.08
CA GLY A 113 9.08 8.50 10.50
C GLY A 113 7.73 8.35 11.19
N LEU A 114 7.71 7.62 12.31
CA LEU A 114 6.51 7.42 13.12
C LEU A 114 6.69 8.07 14.49
N THR A 115 5.86 9.07 14.79
CA THR A 115 5.84 9.74 16.10
C THR A 115 4.58 9.36 16.85
N PHE A 116 4.75 8.62 17.95
CA PHE A 116 3.67 8.24 18.86
C PHE A 116 3.64 9.20 20.05
N ASP A 117 2.74 10.19 20.03
CA ASP A 117 2.52 11.07 21.17
C ASP A 117 1.42 10.47 22.07
N THR A 118 1.85 9.79 23.14
CA THR A 118 0.93 9.16 24.11
C THR A 118 0.25 10.16 25.03
N SER A 119 0.72 11.40 25.11
CA SER A 119 0.07 12.47 25.88
C SER A 119 -1.10 13.08 25.11
N ALA A 120 -0.92 13.28 23.80
CA ALA A 120 -1.95 13.78 22.89
C ALA A 120 -2.84 12.68 22.29
N ASN A 121 -2.46 11.40 22.43
CA ASN A 121 -3.06 10.24 21.75
C ASN A 121 -3.05 10.37 20.22
N THR A 122 -1.94 10.84 19.65
CA THR A 122 -1.76 11.01 18.20
C THR A 122 -0.67 10.10 17.67
N LEU A 123 -0.78 9.82 16.36
CA LEU A 123 0.27 9.18 15.58
C LEU A 123 0.48 10.05 14.34
N ASP A 124 1.71 10.54 14.18
CA ASP A 124 2.12 11.32 13.02
C ASP A 124 3.02 10.50 12.10
N PHE A 125 2.83 10.70 10.79
CA PHE A 125 3.63 10.11 9.73
C PHE A 125 4.46 11.22 9.08
N ASP A 126 5.78 11.05 9.07
CA ASP A 126 6.70 11.92 8.34
C ASP A 126 7.33 11.14 7.20
N VAL A 127 6.88 11.41 5.97
CA VAL A 127 7.35 10.69 4.78
C VAL A 127 8.77 11.15 4.50
N ASP A 128 9.67 10.19 4.28
CA ASP A 128 11.09 10.43 3.96
C ASP A 128 11.89 11.07 5.12
N ALA A 129 11.48 10.81 6.37
CA ALA A 129 12.20 11.23 7.58
C ALA A 129 13.63 10.66 7.69
N CYS A 130 13.98 9.70 6.84
CA CYS A 130 15.26 8.97 6.84
C CYS A 130 16.09 9.17 5.55
N ASP A 131 15.71 10.14 4.71
CA ASP A 131 16.42 10.50 3.47
C ASP A 131 17.32 11.75 3.62
#